data_AF-A0A9L0I644-F1
#
_entry.id   AF-A0A9L0I644-F1
#
_cell.length_a   1.000
_cell.length_b   1.000
_cell.length_c   1.000
_cell.angle_alpha   90.00
_cell.angle_beta   90.00
_cell.angle_gamma   90.00
#
_symmetry.space_group_name_H-M   'P 1'
#
loop_
_entity.id
_entity.type
_entity.pdbx_description
1 polymer ?
#
loop_
_entity_poly.entity_id
_entity_poly.type
_entity_poly.pdbx_seq_one_letter_code
_entity_poly.pdbx_strand_id
1 'polypeptide(L)'
;MTMEILMFPNVHPGNLWLLQPLPVLLLLASADRGAAGLPKAVVSLEPPWIKVFREDSVTLKCQGAHTSEDHPTQWFHNGSSIPTQVQPSYSFKAQNNDSGDYRCHTGQTSLSDPVHLDVISGQWRKVWEDKER
;
A
#
# COMPACT_ATOMS: atom_id res chain seq x y z
N MET A 1 87.34 -23.68 29.05
CA MET A 1 86.49 -22.69 29.74
C MET A 1 86.96 -21.31 29.31
N THR A 2 86.16 -20.62 28.50
CA THR A 2 86.08 -19.15 28.39
C THR A 2 84.96 -18.87 27.39
N MET A 3 83.81 -18.46 27.90
CA MET A 3 82.81 -17.69 27.15
C MET A 3 83.45 -16.34 26.82
N GLU A 4 83.05 -15.70 25.73
CA GLU A 4 82.76 -14.26 25.74
C GLU A 4 81.91 -13.92 24.51
N ILE A 5 80.99 -12.99 24.74
CA ILE A 5 79.81 -12.68 23.93
C ILE A 5 80.04 -11.34 23.22
N LEU A 6 79.31 -11.15 22.11
CA LEU A 6 78.87 -9.89 21.48
C LEU A 6 79.81 -9.26 20.44
N MET A 7 79.27 -9.09 19.22
CA MET A 7 78.89 -7.77 18.69
C MET A 7 78.34 -7.94 17.27
N PHE A 8 77.05 -7.65 17.10
CA PHE A 8 76.46 -7.37 15.80
C PHE A 8 76.86 -5.96 15.36
N PRO A 9 77.02 -5.71 14.05
CA PRO A 9 76.49 -4.49 13.46
C PRO A 9 75.32 -4.84 12.54
N ASN A 10 74.19 -4.25 12.88
CA ASN A 10 73.01 -4.10 12.03
C ASN A 10 73.38 -3.26 10.79
N VAL A 11 73.00 -3.70 9.58
CA VAL A 11 72.52 -2.83 8.48
C VAL A 11 72.00 -3.72 7.34
N HIS A 12 70.69 -3.63 7.12
CA HIS A 12 69.95 -4.27 6.03
C HIS A 12 70.03 -3.41 4.76
N PRO A 13 69.91 -4.05 3.59
CA PRO A 13 68.86 -3.58 2.68
C PRO A 13 68.15 -4.74 1.97
N GLY A 14 66.82 -4.75 1.95
CA GLY A 14 66.12 -5.78 1.19
C GLY A 14 64.64 -5.98 1.48
N ASN A 15 63.86 -4.93 1.28
CA ASN A 15 62.54 -4.93 0.65
C ASN A 15 61.42 -5.90 1.11
N LEU A 16 60.30 -5.24 1.43
CA LEU A 16 58.94 -5.53 0.93
C LEU A 16 57.98 -6.35 1.82
N TRP A 17 56.82 -5.71 2.06
CA TRP A 17 55.54 -6.21 2.60
C TRP A 17 55.31 -6.09 4.11
N LEU A 18 55.01 -4.86 4.53
CA LEU A 18 54.11 -4.57 5.64
C LEU A 18 52.70 -5.09 5.29
N LEU A 19 52.31 -6.27 5.77
CA LEU A 19 50.90 -6.65 5.85
C LEU A 19 50.35 -6.17 7.19
N GLN A 20 49.71 -5.01 7.15
CA GLN A 20 48.88 -4.47 8.23
C GLN A 20 47.64 -5.39 8.42
N PRO A 21 47.35 -5.94 9.62
CA PRO A 21 46.04 -6.49 9.88
C PRO A 21 45.23 -5.45 10.66
N LEU A 22 44.44 -4.65 9.96
CA LEU A 22 43.44 -3.75 10.55
C LEU A 22 42.27 -3.64 9.56
N PRO A 23 41.02 -3.64 10.02
CA PRO A 23 40.27 -4.67 10.71
C PRO A 23 39.24 -5.28 9.74
N VAL A 24 38.97 -6.60 9.81
CA VAL A 24 37.76 -7.16 9.18
C VAL A 24 36.58 -6.79 10.08
N LEU A 25 36.19 -5.52 10.04
CA LEU A 25 34.87 -5.09 10.47
C LEU A 25 33.90 -5.68 9.44
N LEU A 26 33.45 -6.91 9.69
CA LEU A 26 32.33 -7.51 8.97
C LEU A 26 31.15 -6.55 9.14
N LEU A 27 30.91 -5.75 8.11
CA LEU A 27 29.67 -5.01 7.93
C LEU A 27 28.56 -6.05 7.88
N LEU A 28 27.90 -6.28 9.02
CA LEU A 28 26.53 -6.77 9.03
C LEU A 28 25.67 -5.66 8.42
N ALA A 29 25.77 -5.47 7.12
CA ALA A 29 24.69 -4.85 6.38
C ALA A 29 23.55 -5.85 6.46
N SER A 30 22.72 -5.74 7.50
CA SER A 30 21.34 -6.14 7.38
C SER A 30 20.82 -5.33 6.21
N ALA A 31 20.82 -5.94 5.02
CA ALA A 31 19.95 -5.51 3.95
C ALA A 31 18.56 -5.67 4.55
N ASP A 32 18.08 -4.62 5.18
CA ASP A 32 16.68 -4.41 5.39
C ASP A 32 16.14 -4.30 3.96
N ARG A 33 15.82 -5.47 3.37
CA ARG A 33 14.87 -5.53 2.28
C ARG A 33 13.58 -5.10 2.94
N GLY A 34 13.44 -3.79 3.15
CA GLY A 34 12.14 -3.16 3.24
C GLY A 34 11.44 -3.64 1.99
N ALA A 35 10.55 -4.61 2.15
CA ALA A 35 9.65 -5.00 1.10
C ALA A 35 8.96 -3.70 0.73
N ALA A 36 9.33 -3.12 -0.41
CA ALA A 36 8.67 -1.93 -0.92
C ALA A 36 7.22 -2.36 -1.17
N GLY A 37 6.36 -2.12 -0.19
CA GLY A 37 4.97 -2.53 -0.23
C GLY A 37 4.31 -1.86 -1.42
N LEU A 38 3.37 -2.56 -2.07
CA LEU A 38 2.58 -1.97 -3.15
C LEU A 38 1.88 -0.70 -2.64
N PRO A 39 1.83 0.38 -3.44
CA PRO A 39 1.08 1.58 -3.07
C PRO A 39 -0.39 1.22 -2.80
N LYS A 40 -1.03 1.92 -1.85
CA LYS A 40 -2.46 1.68 -1.58
C LYS A 40 -3.32 2.14 -2.75
N ALA A 41 -4.36 1.39 -3.06
CA ALA A 41 -5.45 1.88 -3.90
C ALA A 41 -6.25 2.97 -3.16
N VAL A 42 -7.03 3.74 -3.91
CA VAL A 42 -7.93 4.78 -3.37
C VAL A 42 -9.32 4.58 -3.94
N VAL A 43 -10.32 4.50 -3.06
CA VAL A 43 -11.72 4.54 -3.47
C VAL A 43 -12.18 5.99 -3.53
N SER A 44 -12.86 6.36 -4.61
CA SER A 44 -13.52 7.67 -4.75
C SER A 44 -14.98 7.51 -5.17
N LEU A 45 -15.85 8.37 -4.65
CA LEU A 45 -17.26 8.41 -4.99
C LEU A 45 -17.51 9.45 -6.10
N GLU A 46 -18.40 9.10 -7.04
CA GLU A 46 -18.93 10.00 -8.05
C GLU A 46 -20.46 9.87 -8.08
N PRO A 47 -21.21 10.94 -7.71
CA PRO A 47 -20.73 12.20 -7.12
C PRO A 47 -20.04 11.99 -5.75
N PRO A 48 -19.24 12.96 -5.23
CA PRO A 48 -18.37 12.76 -4.06
C PRO A 48 -19.10 12.72 -2.70
N TRP A 49 -20.41 12.47 -2.70
CA TRP A 49 -21.23 12.50 -1.49
C TRP A 49 -21.14 11.17 -0.74
N ILE A 50 -20.67 11.22 0.50
CA ILE A 50 -20.67 10.06 1.41
C ILE A 50 -22.05 9.77 2.01
N LYS A 51 -22.99 10.72 1.91
CA LYS A 51 -24.38 10.59 2.35
C LYS A 51 -25.28 10.73 1.13
N VAL A 52 -26.04 9.70 0.81
CA VAL A 52 -26.92 9.66 -0.36
C VAL A 52 -28.32 9.20 0.03
N PHE A 53 -29.32 9.58 -0.74
CA PHE A 53 -30.67 9.05 -0.55
C PHE A 53 -30.82 7.71 -1.27
N ARG A 54 -31.74 6.89 -0.76
CA ARG A 54 -32.21 5.72 -1.50
C ARG A 54 -32.62 6.10 -2.93
N GLU A 55 -32.27 5.26 -3.90
CA GLU A 55 -32.45 5.45 -5.36
C GLU A 55 -31.52 6.47 -6.02
N ASP A 56 -30.64 7.14 -5.27
CA ASP A 56 -29.57 7.93 -5.88
C ASP A 56 -28.63 7.00 -6.66
N SER A 57 -28.11 7.51 -7.78
CA SER A 57 -27.07 6.81 -8.54
C SER A 57 -25.72 7.06 -7.87
N VAL A 58 -25.03 6.00 -7.49
CA VAL A 58 -23.69 6.04 -6.90
C VAL A 58 -22.71 5.34 -7.82
N THR A 59 -21.55 5.95 -8.04
CA THR A 59 -20.43 5.33 -8.73
C THR A 59 -19.20 5.33 -7.82
N LEU A 60 -18.68 4.15 -7.50
CA LEU A 60 -17.39 3.96 -6.83
C LEU A 60 -16.31 3.77 -7.89
N LYS A 61 -15.19 4.47 -7.77
CA LYS A 61 -14.01 4.30 -8.65
C LYS A 61 -12.81 3.86 -7.82
N CYS A 62 -12.09 2.85 -8.30
CA CYS A 62 -10.85 2.37 -7.72
C CYS A 62 -9.65 2.96 -8.46
N GLN A 63 -8.94 3.87 -7.80
CA GLN A 63 -7.76 4.53 -8.34
C GLN A 63 -6.50 3.82 -7.82
N GLY A 64 -5.50 3.71 -8.69
CA GLY A 64 -4.25 3.03 -8.38
C GLY A 64 -3.50 2.64 -9.65
N ALA A 65 -2.31 2.08 -9.49
CA ALA A 65 -1.63 1.45 -10.61
C ALA A 65 -2.52 0.28 -11.12
N HIS A 66 -2.88 0.36 -12.39
CA HIS A 66 -3.58 -0.69 -13.12
C HIS A 66 -2.65 -1.17 -14.22
N THR A 67 -2.33 -2.45 -14.23
CA THR A 67 -1.80 -3.11 -15.42
C THR A 67 -2.94 -3.32 -16.41
N SER A 68 -2.61 -3.48 -17.70
CA SER A 68 -3.59 -3.82 -18.75
C SER A 68 -4.55 -4.94 -18.31
N GLU A 69 -5.71 -4.99 -18.98
CA GLU A 69 -6.97 -5.75 -18.77
C GLU A 69 -6.95 -7.13 -18.06
N ASP A 70 -5.78 -7.75 -17.87
CA ASP A 70 -5.56 -9.07 -17.28
C ASP A 70 -5.72 -9.13 -15.75
N HIS A 71 -5.76 -7.99 -15.05
CA HIS A 71 -5.90 -7.96 -13.59
C HIS A 71 -7.19 -7.25 -13.13
N PRO A 72 -8.21 -7.99 -12.67
CA PRO A 72 -9.47 -7.40 -12.26
C PRO A 72 -9.32 -6.58 -10.98
N THR A 73 -10.15 -5.54 -10.85
CA THR A 73 -10.31 -4.82 -9.58
C THR A 73 -11.09 -5.69 -8.61
N GLN A 74 -10.58 -5.85 -7.39
CA GLN A 74 -11.27 -6.59 -6.34
C GLN A 74 -11.95 -5.60 -5.38
N TRP A 75 -13.28 -5.69 -5.30
CA TRP A 75 -14.09 -4.82 -4.46
C TRP A 75 -14.54 -5.54 -3.18
N PHE A 76 -14.67 -4.75 -2.11
CA PHE A 76 -15.12 -5.21 -0.80
C PHE A 76 -16.15 -4.25 -0.23
N HIS A 77 -17.19 -4.79 0.40
CA HIS A 77 -18.20 -4.07 1.18
C HIS A 77 -18.28 -4.68 2.58
N ASN A 78 -18.05 -3.87 3.61
CA ASN A 78 -17.97 -4.31 5.01
C ASN A 78 -17.04 -5.53 5.20
N GLY A 79 -15.91 -5.53 4.47
CA GLY A 79 -14.91 -6.61 4.49
C GLY A 79 -15.27 -7.86 3.66
N SER A 80 -16.49 -7.96 3.13
CA SER A 80 -16.93 -9.06 2.25
C SER A 80 -16.61 -8.74 0.79
N SER A 81 -16.11 -9.72 0.03
CA SER A 81 -15.79 -9.51 -1.38
C SER A 81 -17.05 -9.41 -2.24
N ILE A 82 -16.97 -8.60 -3.31
CA ILE A 82 -18.02 -8.45 -4.33
C ILE A 82 -17.51 -9.08 -5.64
N PRO A 83 -17.60 -10.41 -5.81
CA PRO A 83 -16.94 -11.11 -6.91
C PRO A 83 -17.53 -10.79 -8.30
N THR A 84 -18.77 -10.29 -8.36
CA THR A 84 -19.44 -9.91 -9.60
C THR A 84 -18.90 -8.61 -10.20
N GLN A 85 -18.14 -7.84 -9.43
CA GLN A 85 -17.63 -6.54 -9.83
C GLN A 85 -16.11 -6.58 -9.98
N VAL A 86 -15.65 -6.60 -11.23
CA VAL A 86 -14.23 -6.71 -11.60
C VAL A 86 -13.66 -5.45 -12.25
N GLN A 87 -14.52 -4.49 -12.57
CA GLN A 87 -14.14 -3.25 -13.23
C GLN A 87 -13.67 -2.19 -12.22
N PRO A 88 -12.79 -1.26 -12.63
CA PRO A 88 -12.35 -0.15 -11.77
C PRO A 88 -13.48 0.84 -11.45
N SER A 89 -14.61 0.77 -12.13
CA SER A 89 -15.80 1.60 -11.88
C SER A 89 -17.01 0.71 -11.55
N TYR A 90 -17.61 0.91 -10.39
CA TYR A 90 -18.77 0.19 -9.88
C TYR A 90 -19.95 1.14 -9.66
N SER A 91 -21.00 1.01 -10.48
CA SER A 91 -22.19 1.87 -10.40
C SER A 91 -23.43 1.09 -9.96
N PHE A 92 -24.22 1.66 -9.06
CA PHE A 92 -25.45 1.06 -8.56
C PHE A 92 -26.48 2.12 -8.10
N LYS A 93 -27.71 1.65 -7.85
CA LYS A 93 -28.77 2.45 -7.24
C LYS A 93 -28.80 2.19 -5.74
N ALA A 94 -28.57 3.24 -4.95
CA ALA A 94 -28.40 3.10 -3.51
C ALA A 94 -29.64 2.49 -2.83
N GLN A 95 -29.42 1.39 -2.10
CA GLN A 95 -30.37 0.75 -1.20
C GLN A 95 -29.86 0.81 0.24
N ASN A 96 -30.75 0.60 1.21
CA ASN A 96 -30.39 0.72 2.64
C ASN A 96 -29.23 -0.20 3.04
N ASN A 97 -29.18 -1.41 2.46
CA ASN A 97 -28.14 -2.40 2.72
C ASN A 97 -26.80 -2.08 2.04
N ASP A 98 -26.73 -1.06 1.19
CA ASP A 98 -25.47 -0.62 0.58
C ASP A 98 -24.68 0.29 1.52
N SER A 99 -25.27 0.73 2.65
CA SER A 99 -24.52 1.50 3.64
C SER A 99 -23.35 0.68 4.22
N GLY A 100 -22.21 1.33 4.42
CA GLY A 100 -21.03 0.70 5.01
C GLY A 100 -19.72 1.07 4.32
N ASP A 101 -18.68 0.31 4.66
CA ASP A 101 -17.32 0.58 4.23
C ASP A 101 -17.01 -0.11 2.89
N TYR A 102 -16.62 0.69 1.91
CA TYR A 102 -16.13 0.22 0.62
C TYR A 102 -14.61 0.30 0.55
N ARG A 103 -14.01 -0.78 0.05
CA ARG A 103 -12.56 -0.88 -0.21
C ARG A 103 -12.31 -1.53 -1.56
N CYS A 104 -11.17 -1.24 -2.15
CA CYS A 104 -10.72 -1.91 -3.37
C CYS A 104 -9.22 -2.20 -3.35
N HIS A 105 -8.79 -3.12 -4.21
CA HIS A 105 -7.41 -3.20 -4.65
C HIS A 105 -7.30 -3.79 -6.07
N THR A 106 -6.10 -3.72 -6.61
CA THR A 106 -5.71 -4.23 -7.93
C THR A 106 -4.52 -5.17 -7.75
N GLY A 107 -4.05 -5.80 -8.84
CA GLY A 107 -2.83 -6.60 -8.80
C GLY A 107 -1.56 -5.80 -8.47
N GLN A 108 -1.59 -4.47 -8.59
CA GLN A 108 -0.44 -3.58 -8.38
C GLN A 108 -0.61 -2.64 -7.18
N THR A 109 -1.65 -2.85 -6.37
CA THR A 109 -1.93 -2.03 -5.20
C THR A 109 -2.20 -2.87 -3.97
N SER A 110 -1.87 -2.32 -2.80
CA SER A 110 -2.39 -2.84 -1.53
C SER A 110 -3.82 -2.35 -1.29
N LEU A 111 -4.52 -3.00 -0.37
CA LEU A 111 -5.91 -2.68 -0.02
C LEU A 111 -6.07 -1.21 0.36
N SER A 112 -7.05 -0.55 -0.26
CA SER A 112 -7.35 0.86 0.00
C SER A 112 -7.73 1.10 1.46
N ASP A 113 -7.63 2.35 1.91
CA ASP A 113 -8.36 2.78 3.10
C ASP A 113 -9.88 2.76 2.81
N PRO A 114 -10.74 2.58 3.83
CA PRO A 114 -12.18 2.50 3.64
C PRO A 114 -12.80 3.85 3.33
N VAL A 115 -13.82 3.82 2.47
CA VAL A 115 -14.76 4.94 2.27
C VAL A 115 -16.12 4.50 2.76
N HIS A 116 -16.64 5.20 3.77
CA HIS A 116 -17.96 4.92 4.33
C HIS A 116 -19.04 5.61 3.48
N LEU A 117 -20.03 4.83 3.03
CA LEU A 117 -21.23 5.33 2.37
C LEU A 117 -22.42 5.18 3.32
N ASP A 118 -23.18 6.26 3.51
CA ASP A 118 -24.41 6.31 4.29
C ASP A 118 -25.61 6.45 3.35
N VAL A 119 -26.47 5.43 3.27
CA VAL A 119 -27.72 5.50 2.50
C VAL A 119 -28.89 5.82 3.43
N ILE A 120 -29.45 7.02 3.30
CA ILE A 120 -30.57 7.49 4.11
C ILE A 120 -31.91 7.31 3.39
N SER A 121 -32.94 6.90 4.13
CA SER A 121 -34.31 6.91 3.65
C SER A 121 -34.80 8.36 3.61
N GLY A 122 -35.10 8.86 2.42
CA GLY A 122 -35.63 10.20 2.23
C GLY A 122 -37.08 10.34 2.73
N GLN A 123 -37.30 10.37 4.03
CA GLN A 123 -38.60 10.77 4.58
C GLN A 123 -38.95 12.21 4.18
N TRP A 124 -37.95 13.07 3.99
CA TRP A 124 -38.14 14.46 3.59
C TRP A 124 -38.59 14.63 2.14
N ARG A 125 -38.13 13.80 1.19
CA ARG A 125 -38.49 13.94 -0.23
C ARG A 125 -40.00 13.86 -0.46
N LYS A 126 -40.68 12.99 0.29
CA LYS A 126 -42.16 12.90 0.27
C LYS A 126 -42.81 14.17 0.80
N VAL A 127 -42.28 14.75 1.88
CA VAL A 127 -42.82 15.98 2.48
C VAL A 127 -42.77 17.16 1.51
N TRP A 128 -41.72 17.26 0.68
CA TRP A 128 -41.62 18.32 -0.33
C TRP A 128 -42.50 18.06 -1.55
N GLU A 129 -42.61 16.80 -2.02
CA GLU A 129 -43.52 16.43 -3.12
C GLU A 129 -45.01 16.55 -2.75
N ASP A 130 -45.38 16.29 -1.49
CA ASP A 130 -46.75 16.41 -1.01
C ASP A 130 -47.18 17.87 -0.80
N LYS A 131 -46.23 18.80 -0.68
CA LYS A 131 -46.51 20.24 -0.49
C LYS A 131 -46.69 21.01 -1.81
N GLU A 132 -46.24 20.42 -2.92
CA GLU A 132 -46.34 20.99 -4.27
C GLU A 132 -47.55 20.43 -5.06
N ARG A 133 -48.45 19.69 -4.39
CA ARG A 133 -49.71 19.17 -4.96
C ARG A 133 -50.94 19.92 -4.45
#